data_AF-I4FPD2-F1
#
_entry.id   AF-I4FPD2-F1
#
_cell.length_a   1.000
_cell.length_b   1.000
_cell.length_c   1.000
_cell.angle_alpha   90.00
_cell.angle_beta   90.00
_cell.angle_gamma   90.00
#
_symmetry.space_group_name_H-M   'P 1'
#
loop_
_entity.id
_entity.type
_entity.pdbx_description
1 polymer ?
#
loop_
_entity_poly.entity_id
_entity_poly.type
_entity_poly.pdbx_seq_one_letter_code
_entity_poly.pdbx_strand_id
1 'polypeptide(L)' 'MLKLYLEILRNGEITDDGSLDQIELRLTGLVVEDRQKLKVYNKIYRNVFNETWVTTDERPVHSSWN' A
#
# COMPACT_ATOMS: atom_id res chain seq x y z
N MET A 1 6.39 -2.05 -4.44
CA MET A 1 5.67 -1.04 -3.61
C MET A 1 4.14 -1.13 -3.61
N LEU A 2 3.38 -0.60 -4.58
CA LEU A 2 1.89 -0.55 -4.48
C LEU A 2 1.21 -1.93 -4.39
N LYS A 3 1.76 -2.94 -5.08
CA LYS A 3 1.29 -4.34 -4.98
C LYS A 3 1.42 -4.90 -3.56
N LEU A 4 2.53 -4.62 -2.89
CA LEU A 4 2.81 -5.05 -1.52
C LEU A 4 1.86 -4.39 -0.51
N TYR A 5 1.64 -3.08 -0.67
CA TYR A 5 0.66 -2.36 0.15
C TYR A 5 -0.78 -2.88 -0.06
N LEU A 6 -1.15 -3.21 -1.31
CA LEU A 6 -2.44 -3.82 -1.62
C LEU A 6 -2.62 -5.18 -0.95
N GLU A 7 -1.56 -5.99 -0.88
CA GLU A 7 -1.58 -7.27 -0.17
C GLU A 7 -1.85 -7.07 1.34
N ILE A 8 -1.19 -6.09 1.96
CA ILE A 8 -1.42 -5.73 3.37
C ILE A 8 -2.85 -5.22 3.59
N LEU A 9 -3.42 -4.45 2.65
CA LEU A 9 -4.81 -4.00 2.75
C LEU A 9 -5.79 -5.16 2.75
N ARG A 10 -5.60 -6.14 1.85
CA ARG A 10 -6.46 -7.32 1.68
C ARG A 10 -6.34 -8.31 2.82
N ASN A 11 -5.12 -8.60 3.23
CA ASN A 11 -4.81 -9.62 4.25
C ASN A 11 -4.84 -9.05 5.68
N GLY A 12 -4.87 -7.72 5.81
CA GLY A 12 -4.73 -7.00 7.08
C GLY A 12 -3.28 -6.82 7.51
N GLU A 13 -2.49 -7.88 7.35
CA GLU A 13 -1.06 -7.92 7.61
C GLU A 13 -0.36 -8.98 6.73
N ILE A 14 0.96 -8.86 6.60
CA ILE A 14 1.82 -9.89 5.98
C ILE A 14 3.04 -10.14 6.86
N THR A 15 3.77 -11.23 6.62
CA THR A 15 5.05 -11.47 7.30
C THR A 15 6.11 -10.46 6.86
N ASP A 16 6.83 -9.89 7.83
CA ASP A 16 8.02 -9.09 7.57
C ASP A 16 9.20 -10.02 7.24
N ASP A 17 9.59 -10.05 5.97
CA ASP A 17 10.70 -10.87 5.46
C ASP A 17 12.00 -10.07 5.32
N GLY A 18 11.98 -8.77 5.65
CA GLY A 18 13.14 -7.90 5.55
C GLY A 18 13.58 -7.58 4.12
N SER A 19 12.77 -7.88 3.11
CA SER A 19 13.06 -7.51 1.72
C SER A 19 13.18 -6.00 1.55
N LEU A 20 13.91 -5.58 0.51
CA LEU A 20 14.10 -4.15 0.20
C LEU A 20 12.77 -3.43 -0.02
N ASP A 21 11.84 -4.02 -0.77
CA ASP A 21 10.48 -3.49 -0.96
C ASP A 21 9.73 -3.26 0.37
N GLN A 22 9.90 -4.17 1.34
CA GLN A 22 9.29 -4.03 2.66
C GLN A 22 9.96 -2.95 3.51
N ILE A 23 11.30 -2.87 3.47
CA ILE A 23 12.07 -1.81 4.13
C ILE A 23 11.65 -0.44 3.58
N GLU A 24 11.65 -0.28 2.26
CA GLU A 24 11.24 0.95 1.61
C GLU A 24 9.80 1.33 1.99
N LEU A 25 8.90 0.35 2.11
CA LEU A 25 7.49 0.62 2.41
C LEU A 25 7.35 1.12 3.85
N ARG A 26 8.11 0.56 4.79
CA ARG A 26 8.19 1.09 6.17
C ARG A 26 8.73 2.52 6.20
N LEU A 27 9.72 2.83 5.38
CA LEU A 27 10.30 4.19 5.31
C LEU A 27 9.29 5.25 4.84
N THR A 28 8.25 4.86 4.09
CA THR A 28 7.15 5.78 3.75
C THR A 28 6.24 6.13 4.94
N GLY A 29 6.28 5.35 6.03
CA GLY A 29 5.38 5.48 7.17
C GLY A 29 3.95 4.94 6.94
N LEU A 30 3.64 4.42 5.74
CA LEU A 30 2.33 3.82 5.44
C LEU A 30 2.07 2.54 6.23
N VAL A 31 3.13 1.79 6.50
CA VAL A 31 3.08 0.52 7.23
C VAL A 31 4.07 0.53 8.38
N VAL A 32 3.82 -0.31 9.37
CA VAL A 32 4.67 -0.51 10.53
C VAL A 32 4.92 -2.00 10.73
N GLU A 33 6.11 -2.32 11.23
CA GLU A 33 6.42 -3.66 11.73
C GLU A 33 5.91 -3.77 13.18
N ASP A 34 5.17 -4.85 13.45
CA ASP A 34 4.79 -5.26 14.79
C ASP A 34 4.81 -6.79 14.86
N ARG A 35 5.71 -7.35 15.67
CA ARG A 35 5.84 -8.81 15.90
C ARG A 35 6.06 -9.61 14.62
N GLN A 36 7.02 -9.17 13.80
CA GLN A 36 7.37 -9.75 12.49
C GLN A 36 6.21 -9.72 11.48
N LYS A 37 5.28 -8.79 11.66
CA LYS A 37 4.18 -8.53 10.74
C LYS A 37 4.18 -7.10 10.27
N LEU A 38 3.97 -6.90 8.98
CA LEU A 38 3.72 -5.58 8.40
C LEU A 38 2.22 -5.35 8.32
N LYS A 39 1.80 -4.21 8.86
CA LYS A 39 0.40 -3.76 8.84
C LYS A 39 0.30 -2.28 8.57
N VAL A 40 -0.85 -1.84 8.07
CA VAL A 40 -1.10 -0.40 7.85
C VAL A 40 -0.97 0.35 9.18
N TYR A 41 -0.17 1.41 9.20
CA TYR A 41 0.20 2.11 10.44
C TYR A 41 -1.00 2.67 11.19
N ASN A 42 -1.95 3.29 10.47
CA ASN A 42 -3.15 3.84 11.07
C ASN A 42 -4.39 3.68 10.15
N LYS A 43 -5.58 3.83 10.75
CA LYS A 43 -6.86 3.70 10.03
C LYS A 43 -7.08 4.81 8.99
N ILE A 44 -6.46 5.98 9.16
CA ILE A 44 -6.58 7.09 8.21
C ILE A 44 -5.94 6.71 6.87
N TYR A 45 -4.74 6.13 6.89
CA TYR A 45 -4.06 5.66 5.68
C TYR A 45 -4.81 4.54 5.00
N ARG A 46 -5.40 3.60 5.76
CA ARG A 46 -6.28 2.58 5.18
C ARG A 46 -7.49 3.20 4.48
N ASN A 47 -8.06 4.28 5.01
CA ASN A 47 -9.25 4.92 4.45
C ASN A 47 -8.93 5.79 3.22
N VAL A 48 -7.82 6.54 3.27
CA VAL A 48 -7.39 7.43 2.17
C VAL A 48 -6.77 6.62 1.03
N PHE A 49 -5.82 5.74 1.36
CA PHE A 49 -5.17 4.84 0.44
C PHE A 49 -5.83 3.46 0.54
N ASN A 50 -7.13 3.42 0.29
CA ASN A 50 -7.89 2.17 0.27
C ASN A 50 -7.66 1.38 -1.04
N GLU A 51 -8.18 0.16 -1.11
CA GLU A 51 -8.03 -0.70 -2.29
C GLU A 51 -8.51 -0.03 -3.58
N THR A 52 -9.65 0.68 -3.54
CA THR A 52 -10.15 1.42 -4.70
C THR A 52 -9.14 2.46 -5.15
N TRP A 53 -8.69 3.34 -4.26
CA TRP A 53 -7.71 4.38 -4.58
C TRP A 53 -6.40 3.81 -5.14
N VAL A 54 -5.91 2.70 -4.56
CA VAL A 54 -4.65 2.05 -4.99
C VAL A 54 -4.80 1.34 -6.35
N THR A 55 -5.99 0.84 -6.68
CA THR A 55 -6.24 0.08 -7.92
C THR A 55 -6.79 0.93 -9.05
N THR A 56 -7.30 2.13 -8.75
CA THR A 56 -7.68 3.08 -9.79
C THR A 56 -6.43 3.57 -10.50
N ASP A 57 -6.18 3.01 -11.67
CA ASP A 57 -5.28 3.55 -12.67
C ASP A 57 -5.98 4.77 -13.28
N GLU A 58 -6.09 5.89 -12.54
CA GLU A 58 -6.44 7.18 -13.16
C GLU A 58 -5.22 7.65 -13.98
N ARG A 59 -4.88 6.90 -15.03
CA ARG A 59 -4.37 7.54 -16.24
C ARG A 59 -5.53 8.38 -16.74
N PRO A 60 -5.47 9.72 -16.66
CA PRO A 60 -6.41 10.51 -17.42
C PRO A 60 -6.20 10.08 -18.87
N VAL A 61 -7.21 9.44 -19.47
CA VAL A 61 -7.33 9.34 -20.92
C VAL A 61 -7.66 10.75 -21.41
N HIS A 62 -6.74 11.68 -21.22
CA HIS A 62 -6.72 12.99 -21.84
C HIS A 62 -5.90 12.84 -23.12
N SER A 63 -6.39 12.05 -24.08
CA SER A 63 -5.96 12.06 -25.48
C SER A 63 -6.94 11.26 -26.35
N SER A 64 -8.22 11.64 -26.31
CA SER A 64 -9.17 11.30 -27.38
C SER A 64 -10.41 12.19 -27.33
N TRP A 65 -10.19 13.51 -27.37
CA TRP A 65 -11.15 14.45 -27.92
C TRP A 65 -10.42 15.53 -28.73
N ASN A 66 -10.71 15.49 -30.03
CA ASN A 66 -10.44 16.45 -31.12
C ASN A 66 -9.00 16.59 -31.63
#